data_AF-A0A093QS43-F1
#
_entry.id   AF-A0A093QS43-F1
#
_cell.length_a   1.000
_cell.length_b   1.000
_cell.length_c   1.000
_cell.angle_alpha   90.00
_cell.angle_beta   90.00
_cell.angle_gamma   90.00
#
_symmetry.space_group_name_H-M   'P 1'
#
loop_
_entity.id
_entity.type
_entity.pdbx_description
1 polymer ?
#
loop_
_entity_poly.entity_id
_entity_poly.type
_entity_poly.pdbx_seq_one_letter_code
_entity_poly.pdbx_strand_id
1 'polypeptide(L)' 'EQRLKREKKHQSFTLCEVCNIQLNSAAQAQIHYNGKSHQKRLKQLNKGKM' A
#
# COMPACT_ATOMS: atom_id res chain seq x y z
N GLU A 1 -34.89 -3.86 2.67
CA GLU A 1 -33.72 -3.29 3.37
C GLU A 1 -32.47 -4.10 3.01
N GLN A 2 -31.37 -3.40 2.77
CA GLN A 2 -30.24 -3.85 1.94
C GLN A 2 -29.47 -5.02 2.59
N ARG A 3 -29.62 -6.23 2.05
CA ARG A 3 -28.74 -7.36 2.38
C ARG A 3 -27.45 -7.21 1.57
N LEU A 4 -26.53 -6.40 2.09
CA LEU A 4 -25.12 -6.37 1.66
C LEU A 4 -24.45 -7.71 2.01
N LYS A 5 -24.79 -8.78 1.28
CA LYS A 5 -23.97 -9.99 1.21
C LYS A 5 -22.76 -9.70 0.34
N ARG A 6 -21.90 -8.77 0.78
CA ARG A 6 -20.56 -8.66 0.22
C ARG A 6 -19.74 -9.66 1.01
N GLU A 7 -19.51 -10.82 0.41
CA GLU A 7 -18.65 -11.86 0.97
C GLU A 7 -17.40 -11.19 1.51
N LYS A 8 -17.21 -11.27 2.84
CA LYS A 8 -16.03 -10.75 3.53
C LYS A 8 -14.85 -11.63 3.15
N LYS A 9 -14.44 -11.57 1.89
CA LYS A 9 -13.13 -12.02 1.45
C LYS A 9 -12.20 -11.13 2.25
N HIS A 10 -11.49 -11.74 3.19
CA HIS A 10 -10.48 -11.09 4.02
C HIS A 10 -9.42 -10.52 3.06
N GLN A 11 -9.69 -9.35 2.49
CA GLN A 11 -8.76 -8.64 1.62
C GLN A 11 -7.67 -8.19 2.58
N SER A 12 -6.56 -8.90 2.55
CA SER A 12 -5.36 -8.51 3.28
C SER A 12 -4.88 -7.20 2.66
N PHE A 13 -5.27 -6.09 3.27
CA PHE A 13 -4.83 -4.77 2.88
C PHE A 13 -3.41 -4.55 3.41
N THR A 14 -2.53 -4.02 2.58
CA THR A 14 -1.17 -3.66 2.98
C THR A 14 -1.03 -2.15 2.97
N LEU A 15 -0.70 -1.55 4.10
CA LEU A 15 -0.47 -0.12 4.22
C LEU A 15 1.02 0.18 3.96
N CYS A 16 1.29 1.09 3.04
CA CYS A 16 2.64 1.59 2.82
C CYS A 16 2.85 2.88 3.63
N GLU A 17 3.64 2.82 4.69
CA GLU A 17 3.89 3.99 5.57
C GLU A 17 4.68 5.11 4.86
N VAL A 18 5.56 4.75 3.93
CA VAL A 18 6.35 5.68 3.10
C VAL A 18 5.44 6.55 2.23
N CYS A 19 4.42 5.93 1.63
CA CYS A 19 3.51 6.60 0.71
C CYS A 19 2.20 7.03 1.37
N ASN A 20 1.92 6.53 2.57
CA ASN A 20 0.67 6.62 3.32
C ASN A 20 -0.55 6.19 2.48
N ILE A 21 -0.45 5.04 1.82
CA ILE A 21 -1.51 4.49 0.97
C ILE A 21 -1.84 3.04 1.32
N GLN A 22 -3.13 2.70 1.30
CA GLN A 22 -3.62 1.35 1.51
C GLN A 22 -3.74 0.60 0.18
N LEU A 23 -3.11 -0.57 0.10
CA LEU A 23 -3.07 -1.41 -1.08
C LEU A 23 -4.02 -2.58 -0.88
N ASN A 24 -4.81 -2.90 -1.91
CA ASN A 24 -5.94 -3.82 -1.80
C ASN A 24 -5.55 -5.31 -1.84
N SER A 25 -4.28 -5.60 -2.17
CA SER A 25 -3.76 -6.95 -2.36
C SER A 25 -2.25 -7.00 -2.13
N ALA A 26 -1.74 -8.13 -1.64
CA ALA A 26 -0.31 -8.38 -1.47
C ALA A 26 0.48 -8.24 -2.79
N ALA A 27 -0.06 -8.72 -3.91
CA ALA A 27 0.57 -8.55 -5.22
C ALA A 27 0.73 -7.08 -5.62
N GLN A 28 -0.28 -6.24 -5.33
CA GLN A 28 -0.21 -4.80 -5.56
C GLN A 28 0.82 -4.14 -4.65
N ALA A 29 0.93 -4.60 -3.40
CA ALA A 29 1.97 -4.17 -2.47
C ALA A 29 3.38 -4.50 -2.98
N GLN A 30 3.60 -5.71 -3.46
CA GLN A 30 4.90 -6.11 -4.02
C GLN A 30 5.29 -5.26 -5.23
N ILE A 31 4.36 -5.01 -6.16
CA ILE A 31 4.60 -4.14 -7.32
C ILE A 31 4.88 -2.69 -6.86
N HIS A 32 4.12 -2.21 -5.87
CA HIS A 32 4.31 -0.87 -5.32
C HIS A 32 5.71 -0.70 -4.71
N TYR A 33 6.15 -1.63 -3.86
CA TYR A 33 7.46 -1.56 -3.20
C TYR A 33 8.62 -1.62 -4.21
N ASN A 34 8.46 -2.36 -5.31
CA ASN A 34 9.44 -2.42 -6.39
C ASN A 34 9.33 -1.25 -7.39
N GLY A 35 8.32 -0.39 -7.26
CA GLY A 35 8.05 0.71 -8.18
C GLY A 35 8.99 1.91 -8.00
N LYS A 36 9.34 2.57 -9.11
CA LYS A 36 10.19 3.78 -9.12
C LYS A 36 9.63 4.90 -8.23
N SER A 37 8.31 5.06 -8.16
CA SER A 37 7.64 6.07 -7.34
C SER A 37 7.89 5.87 -5.85
N HIS A 38 7.73 4.63 -5.37
CA HIS A 38 7.99 4.28 -3.98
C HIS A 38 9.47 4.48 -3.63
N GLN A 39 10.39 3.97 -4.47
CA GLN A 39 11.83 4.13 -4.28
C GLN A 39 12.27 5.60 -4.23
N LYS A 40 11.71 6.47 -5.09
CA LYS A 40 12.01 7.92 -5.08
C LYS A 40 11.62 8.55 -3.75
N ARG A 41 10.43 8.24 -3.25
CA ARG A 41 9.93 8.75 -1.96
C ARG A 41 10.75 8.21 -0.79
N LEU A 42 11.11 6.94 -0.83
CA LEU A 42 11.95 6.29 0.17
C LEU A 42 13.34 6.95 0.24
N LYS A 43 13.97 7.25 -0.90
CA LYS A 43 15.24 8.01 -0.96
C LYS A 43 15.11 9.44 -0.41
N GLN A 44 13.99 10.11 -0.67
CA GLN A 44 13.74 11.46 -0.12
C GLN A 44 13.56 11.44 1.39
N LEU A 45 12.80 10.49 1.94
CA LEU A 45 12.63 10.33 3.38
C LEU A 45 13.95 10.02 4.09
N ASN A 46 14.79 9.16 3.50
CA ASN A 46 16.12 8.86 4.07
C ASN A 46 17.07 10.06 4.01
N LYS A 47 16.92 10.96 3.03
CA LYS A 47 17.71 12.19 2.91
C LYS A 47 17.36 13.27 3.94
N GLY A 48 16.22 13.15 4.63
CA GLY A 48 15.79 14.10 5.66
C GLY A 48 16.28 13.78 7.09
N LYS A 49 17.13 12.77 7.27
CA LYS A 49 17.70 12.37 8.58
C LYS A 49 19.18 12.76 8.73
N MET A 50 19.57 13.94 8.26
CA MET A 50 20.81 14.58 8.72
C MET A 50 20.53 15.43 9.94
#